data_AF-A0A844GDZ0-F1
#
_entry.id   AF-A0A844GDZ0-F1
#
_cell.length_a   1.000
_cell.length_b   1.000
_cell.length_c   1.000
_cell.angle_alpha   90.00
_cell.angle_beta   90.00
_cell.angle_gamma   90.00
#
_symmetry.space_group_name_H-M   'P 1'
#
loop_
_entity.id
_entity.type
_entity.pdbx_description
1 polymer ?
#
loop_
_entity_poly.entity_id
_entity_poly.type
_entity_poly.pdbx_seq_one_letter_code
_entity_poly.pdbx_strand_id
1 'polypeptide(L)'
;MNPIVRILLGAAFFLSTTVHAELTLDTKYLGLSKELSQLGWDESKPVDKFMEHEDKTIRADLLARNEITPESMITWGAYGHAHVMFNGKDYYLRAFNYQTAAQDKEYDKSLAAKRKSQALPGGGACVLYVNDKHLKKVAALKISLPENHYGTWCNGVEGIGSAGKGRDGVLVSLSYYLTDNKLAKRAEDIGQDWRYMTVLIRFAETNGKLTLTQDDHCLGNPNKYKGIPAARKALSRCESQ
;
A
#
# COMPACT_ATOMS: atom_id res chain seq x y z
N MET A 1 -14.20 66.86 35.47
CA MET A 1 -14.51 65.65 36.25
C MET A 1 -14.89 64.53 35.29
N ASN A 2 -14.13 63.44 35.38
CA ASN A 2 -14.26 62.10 34.77
C ASN A 2 -14.22 61.85 33.25
N PRO A 3 -13.63 60.71 32.84
CA PRO A 3 -13.02 60.45 31.53
C PRO A 3 -13.77 59.35 30.76
N ILE A 4 -13.56 59.23 29.44
CA ILE A 4 -13.78 57.95 28.75
C ILE A 4 -12.60 57.68 27.82
N VAL A 5 -11.84 56.68 28.28
CA VAL A 5 -10.69 56.03 27.66
C VAL A 5 -11.13 55.37 26.35
N ARG A 6 -10.44 55.71 25.26
CA ARG A 6 -10.54 55.00 23.97
C ARG A 6 -9.91 53.62 24.12
N ILE A 7 -10.75 52.60 24.06
CA ILE A 7 -10.35 51.19 24.05
C ILE A 7 -9.69 50.87 22.69
N LEU A 8 -8.44 50.42 22.76
CA LEU A 8 -7.71 49.72 21.70
C LEU A 8 -8.37 48.36 21.46
N LEU A 9 -9.01 48.17 20.31
CA LEU A 9 -9.33 46.83 19.82
C LEU A 9 -8.07 46.23 19.17
N GLY A 10 -7.42 45.33 19.90
CA GLY A 10 -6.42 44.43 19.35
C GLY A 10 -7.05 43.52 18.32
N ALA A 11 -6.72 43.74 17.05
CA ALA A 11 -6.92 42.75 16.01
C ALA A 11 -5.94 41.59 16.26
N ALA A 12 -6.39 40.59 17.01
CA ALA A 12 -5.75 39.29 17.04
C ALA A 12 -5.90 38.68 15.64
N PHE A 13 -4.88 38.87 14.81
CA PHE A 13 -4.67 38.07 13.61
C PHE A 13 -4.53 36.61 14.07
N PHE A 14 -5.63 35.86 14.03
CA PHE A 14 -5.56 34.41 13.89
C PHE A 14 -4.97 34.13 12.52
N LEU A 15 -3.64 34.13 12.45
CA LEU A 15 -2.93 33.38 11.43
C LEU A 15 -3.30 31.92 11.67
N SER A 16 -4.38 31.47 11.03
CA SER A 16 -4.60 30.06 10.79
C SER A 16 -3.43 29.62 9.92
N THR A 17 -2.32 29.21 10.53
CA THR A 17 -1.32 28.41 9.84
C THR A 17 -2.04 27.13 9.50
N THR A 18 -2.64 27.08 8.32
CA THR A 18 -2.99 25.84 7.66
C THR A 18 -1.66 25.11 7.53
N VAL A 19 -1.35 24.27 8.52
CA VAL A 19 -0.30 23.26 8.41
C VAL A 19 -0.79 22.40 7.26
N HIS A 20 -0.31 22.70 6.05
CA HIS A 20 -0.51 21.82 4.93
C HIS A 20 0.10 20.50 5.37
N ALA A 21 -0.74 19.47 5.42
CA ALA A 21 -0.29 18.12 5.62
C ALA A 21 0.82 17.90 4.58
N GLU A 22 2.05 17.72 5.04
CA GLU A 22 3.14 17.33 4.16
C GLU A 22 3.39 15.86 4.45
N LEU A 23 2.91 15.01 3.54
CA LEU A 23 3.28 13.62 3.54
C LEU A 23 4.76 13.52 3.15
N THR A 24 5.62 13.27 4.14
CA THR A 24 7.00 12.87 3.89
C THR A 24 7.08 11.36 3.95
N LEU A 25 7.70 10.77 2.93
CA LEU A 25 7.87 9.33 2.83
C LEU A 25 9.35 9.00 2.78
N ASP A 26 9.77 8.12 3.69
CA ASP A 26 11.09 7.52 3.69
C ASP A 26 10.97 6.03 3.32
N THR A 27 11.55 5.65 2.19
CA THR A 27 11.72 4.24 1.83
C THR A 27 12.94 3.62 2.51
N LYS A 28 13.74 4.43 3.22
CA LYS A 28 14.80 3.96 4.09
C LYS A 28 14.20 3.44 5.39
N TYR A 29 14.85 2.43 5.92
CA TYR A 29 14.26 1.62 6.96
C TYR A 29 14.35 2.29 8.33
N LEU A 30 13.24 2.47 9.05
CA LEU A 30 13.19 2.99 10.43
C LEU A 30 14.01 4.29 10.68
N GLY A 31 14.06 5.21 9.71
CA GLY A 31 14.85 6.44 9.83
C GLY A 31 16.38 6.22 9.79
N LEU A 32 16.84 5.05 9.32
CA LEU A 32 18.24 4.82 8.99
C LEU A 32 18.64 5.62 7.75
N SER A 33 19.92 5.98 7.66
CA SER A 33 20.45 6.70 6.50
C SER A 33 20.58 5.84 5.24
N LYS A 34 20.52 4.50 5.39
CA LYS A 34 20.77 3.47 4.38
C LYS A 34 19.49 2.70 4.00
N GLU A 35 19.43 2.22 2.76
CA GLU A 35 18.40 1.27 2.33
C GLU A 35 18.62 -0.13 2.94
N LEU A 36 17.56 -0.94 3.00
CA LEU A 36 17.62 -2.32 3.53
C LEU A 36 18.69 -3.18 2.83
N SER A 37 18.85 -3.01 1.52
CA SER A 37 19.84 -3.69 0.68
C SER A 37 21.30 -3.30 0.99
N GLN A 38 21.50 -2.24 1.78
CA GLN A 38 22.80 -1.65 2.11
C GLN A 38 23.20 -1.89 3.57
N LEU A 39 22.36 -2.55 4.37
CA LEU A 39 22.62 -2.82 5.78
C LEU A 39 23.59 -4.00 5.94
N GLY A 40 24.58 -3.84 6.82
CA GLY A 40 25.40 -4.95 7.28
C GLY A 40 24.61 -5.92 8.17
N TRP A 41 25.13 -7.13 8.39
CA TRP A 41 24.45 -8.17 9.18
C TRP A 41 24.03 -7.75 10.60
N ASP A 42 24.86 -6.97 11.31
CA ASP A 42 24.49 -6.47 12.64
C ASP A 42 23.48 -5.33 12.58
N GLU A 43 23.52 -4.50 11.53
CA GLU A 43 22.55 -3.43 11.29
C GLU A 43 21.18 -4.00 10.88
N SER A 44 21.12 -5.21 10.29
CA SER A 44 19.87 -5.86 9.87
C SER A 44 19.12 -6.56 11.01
N LYS A 45 19.76 -6.96 12.12
CA LYS A 45 19.06 -7.71 13.19
C LYS A 45 17.85 -6.98 13.80
N PRO A 46 17.93 -5.68 14.12
CA PRO A 46 16.75 -4.95 14.60
C PRO A 46 15.66 -4.84 13.52
N VAL A 47 16.08 -4.80 12.25
CA VAL A 47 15.19 -4.79 11.09
C VAL A 47 14.43 -6.11 11.01
N ASP A 48 15.14 -7.23 11.03
CA ASP A 48 14.56 -8.57 10.93
C ASP A 48 13.51 -8.81 12.02
N LYS A 49 13.81 -8.41 13.27
CA LYS A 49 12.87 -8.53 14.40
C LYS A 49 11.62 -7.69 14.23
N PHE A 50 11.75 -6.46 13.71
CA PHE A 50 10.60 -5.62 13.43
C PHE A 50 9.74 -6.23 12.31
N MET A 51 10.37 -6.71 11.24
CA MET A 51 9.65 -7.32 10.11
C MET A 51 8.92 -8.58 10.54
N GLU A 52 9.56 -9.42 11.35
CA GLU A 52 8.94 -10.62 11.93
C GLU A 52 7.73 -10.27 12.80
N HIS A 53 7.84 -9.20 13.61
CA HIS A 53 6.72 -8.71 14.42
C HIS A 53 5.56 -8.20 13.56
N GLU A 54 5.85 -7.42 12.52
CA GLU A 54 4.84 -6.95 11.56
C GLU A 54 4.16 -8.11 10.84
N ASP A 55 4.94 -9.06 10.32
CA ASP A 55 4.42 -10.22 9.58
C ASP A 55 3.51 -11.08 10.46
N LYS A 56 3.88 -11.30 11.73
CA LYS A 56 3.03 -11.99 12.71
C LYS A 56 1.72 -11.25 12.95
N THR A 57 1.78 -9.92 13.09
CA THR A 57 0.62 -9.07 13.35
C THR A 57 -0.33 -9.03 12.16
N ILE A 58 0.23 -8.88 10.95
CA ILE A 58 -0.51 -8.92 9.69
C ILE A 58 -1.20 -10.26 9.51
N ARG A 59 -0.47 -11.37 9.70
CA ARG A 59 -1.05 -12.72 9.58
C ARG A 59 -2.18 -12.94 10.59
N ALA A 60 -2.01 -12.53 11.84
CA ALA A 60 -3.05 -12.63 12.85
C ALA A 60 -4.31 -11.82 12.50
N ASP A 61 -4.14 -10.59 11.99
CA ASP A 61 -5.26 -9.75 11.53
C ASP A 61 -6.00 -10.37 10.34
N LEU A 62 -5.28 -10.87 9.35
CA LEU A 62 -5.88 -11.48 8.16
C LEU A 62 -6.64 -12.77 8.50
N LEU A 63 -6.08 -13.62 9.37
CA LEU A 63 -6.75 -14.81 9.89
C LEU A 63 -8.02 -14.45 10.67
N ALA A 64 -7.96 -13.46 11.56
CA ALA A 64 -9.11 -13.02 12.34
C ALA A 64 -10.26 -12.48 11.46
N ARG A 65 -9.95 -12.00 10.26
CA ARG A 65 -10.93 -11.53 9.26
C ARG A 65 -11.35 -12.61 8.26
N ASN A 66 -10.85 -13.83 8.38
CA ASN A 66 -11.06 -14.94 7.43
C ASN A 66 -10.64 -14.58 5.99
N GLU A 67 -9.68 -13.67 5.81
CA GLU A 67 -9.17 -13.29 4.49
C GLU A 67 -8.18 -14.33 3.96
N ILE A 68 -7.54 -15.07 4.87
CA ILE A 68 -6.55 -16.12 4.61
C ILE A 68 -6.84 -17.35 5.49
N THR A 69 -6.25 -18.49 5.12
CA THR A 69 -6.11 -19.70 5.96
C THR A 69 -4.71 -19.73 6.60
N PRO A 70 -4.44 -20.65 7.55
CA PRO A 70 -3.09 -20.83 8.09
C PRO A 70 -2.04 -21.14 7.01
N GLU A 71 -2.43 -21.81 5.94
CA GLU A 71 -1.60 -22.25 4.82
C GLU A 71 -1.38 -21.17 3.76
N SER A 72 -2.23 -20.12 3.73
CA SER A 72 -2.11 -19.08 2.71
C SER A 72 -0.74 -18.43 2.72
N MET A 73 -0.18 -18.28 1.53
CA MET A 73 1.07 -17.58 1.32
C MET A 73 0.85 -16.06 1.42
N ILE A 74 1.76 -15.38 2.13
CA ILE A 74 1.88 -13.91 2.15
C ILE A 74 3.26 -13.61 1.58
N THR A 75 3.32 -12.75 0.56
CA THR A 75 4.57 -12.36 -0.10
C THR A 75 4.68 -10.85 -0.18
N TRP A 76 5.90 -10.34 -0.08
CA TRP A 76 6.20 -8.93 -0.21
C TRP A 76 7.52 -8.76 -0.96
N GLY A 77 7.58 -7.70 -1.78
CA GLY A 77 8.82 -7.28 -2.43
C GLY A 77 9.70 -6.47 -1.48
N ALA A 78 10.99 -6.38 -1.80
CA ALA A 78 11.95 -5.57 -1.03
C ALA A 78 11.53 -4.08 -0.92
N TYR A 79 10.71 -3.59 -1.85
CA TYR A 79 10.26 -2.19 -1.90
C TYR A 79 8.82 -1.97 -1.39
N GLY A 80 8.22 -3.00 -0.77
CA GLY A 80 6.87 -2.96 -0.22
C GLY A 80 6.76 -2.34 1.17
N HIS A 81 7.72 -1.50 1.58
CA HIS A 81 7.72 -0.87 2.91
C HIS A 81 8.09 0.60 2.82
N ALA A 82 7.53 1.42 3.72
CA ALA A 82 7.91 2.82 3.85
C ALA A 82 7.54 3.36 5.24
N HIS A 83 8.32 4.30 5.76
CA HIS A 83 7.92 5.18 6.85
C HIS A 83 7.26 6.42 6.27
N VAL A 84 6.15 6.85 6.88
CA VAL A 84 5.41 8.04 6.47
C VAL A 84 5.12 8.90 7.69
N MET A 85 5.38 10.20 7.56
CA MET A 85 4.86 11.20 8.49
C MET A 85 3.67 11.89 7.83
N PHE A 86 2.52 11.89 8.51
CA PHE A 86 1.29 12.53 8.04
C PHE A 86 0.63 13.25 9.22
N ASN A 87 0.30 14.54 9.06
CA ASN A 87 -0.21 15.40 10.14
C ASN A 87 0.65 15.36 11.42
N GLY A 88 1.98 15.27 11.28
CA GLY A 88 2.91 15.19 12.41
C GLY A 88 2.87 13.86 13.19
N LYS A 89 2.23 12.82 12.64
CA LYS A 89 2.18 11.47 13.21
C LYS A 89 2.99 10.52 12.34
N ASP A 90 3.75 9.65 12.99
CA ASP A 90 4.50 8.58 12.34
C ASP A 90 3.63 7.35 12.04
N TYR A 91 3.78 6.85 10.82
CA TYR A 91 3.15 5.64 10.32
C TYR A 91 4.17 4.75 9.61
N TYR A 92 3.96 3.44 9.69
CA TYR A 92 4.70 2.45 8.93
C TYR A 92 3.77 1.78 7.92
N LEU A 93 4.15 1.85 6.65
CA LEU A 93 3.42 1.27 5.53
C LEU A 93 4.02 -0.07 5.15
N ARG A 94 3.13 -1.02 4.87
CA ARG A 94 3.47 -2.31 4.28
C ARG A 94 2.52 -2.59 3.13
N ALA A 95 3.06 -2.69 1.93
CA ALA A 95 2.31 -3.15 0.76
C ALA A 95 2.80 -4.54 0.36
N PHE A 96 1.87 -5.48 0.29
CA PHE A 96 2.16 -6.89 0.08
C PHE A 96 0.99 -7.57 -0.63
N ASN A 97 1.20 -8.80 -1.05
CA ASN A 97 0.15 -9.65 -1.60
C ASN A 97 -0.01 -10.93 -0.79
N TYR A 98 -1.21 -11.51 -0.83
CA TYR A 98 -1.52 -12.76 -0.15
C TYR A 98 -2.52 -13.59 -0.95
N GLN A 99 -2.41 -14.91 -0.81
CA GLN A 99 -3.43 -15.86 -1.27
C GLN A 99 -4.67 -15.73 -0.41
N THR A 100 -5.83 -15.59 -1.05
CA THR A 100 -7.09 -15.44 -0.31
C THR A 100 -7.62 -16.80 0.11
N ALA A 101 -8.34 -16.87 1.24
CA ALA A 101 -8.99 -18.11 1.68
C ALA A 101 -9.97 -18.69 0.63
N ALA A 102 -10.54 -17.84 -0.23
CA ALA A 102 -11.37 -18.29 -1.34
C ALA A 102 -10.57 -19.01 -2.43
N GLN A 103 -9.36 -18.53 -2.71
CA GLN A 103 -8.43 -19.15 -3.65
C GLN A 103 -7.93 -20.50 -3.13
N ASP A 104 -7.60 -20.60 -1.83
CA ASP A 104 -7.18 -21.86 -1.21
C ASP A 104 -8.31 -22.91 -1.24
N LYS A 105 -9.54 -22.50 -0.96
CA LYS A 105 -10.72 -23.39 -1.08
C LYS A 105 -10.93 -23.90 -2.51
N GLU A 106 -10.72 -23.06 -3.51
CA GLU A 106 -10.84 -23.47 -4.91
C GLU A 106 -9.73 -24.45 -5.31
N TYR A 107 -8.52 -24.23 -4.78
CA TYR A 107 -7.41 -25.15 -4.94
C TYR A 107 -7.69 -26.53 -4.34
N ASP A 108 -8.15 -26.57 -3.09
CA ASP A 108 -8.46 -27.83 -2.40
C ASP A 108 -9.53 -28.64 -3.16
N LYS A 109 -10.54 -27.95 -3.70
CA LYS A 109 -11.56 -28.58 -4.56
C LYS A 109 -10.95 -29.15 -5.85
N SER A 110 -10.05 -28.41 -6.50
CA SER A 110 -9.37 -28.83 -7.73
C SER A 110 -8.52 -30.09 -7.49
N LEU A 111 -7.76 -30.12 -6.40
CA LEU A 111 -6.98 -31.28 -5.97
C LEU A 111 -7.88 -32.49 -5.69
N ALA A 112 -8.95 -32.30 -4.92
CA ALA A 112 -9.90 -33.36 -4.59
C ALA A 112 -10.57 -33.94 -5.85
N ALA A 113 -10.82 -33.11 -6.86
CA ALA A 113 -11.39 -33.53 -8.13
C ALA A 113 -10.42 -34.31 -9.04
N LYS A 114 -9.17 -34.56 -8.62
CA LYS A 114 -8.10 -35.21 -9.43
C LYS A 114 -7.91 -34.58 -10.81
N ARG A 115 -8.32 -33.33 -10.99
CA ARG A 115 -7.97 -32.56 -12.18
C ARG A 115 -6.45 -32.41 -12.10
N LYS A 116 -5.72 -32.99 -13.07
CA LYS A 116 -4.23 -32.96 -13.13
C LYS A 116 -3.77 -31.61 -12.63
N SER A 117 -3.03 -31.59 -11.51
CA SER A 117 -2.59 -30.41 -10.75
C SER A 117 -2.55 -29.18 -11.64
N GLN A 118 -3.66 -28.42 -11.71
CA GLN A 118 -3.61 -27.15 -12.38
C GLN A 118 -2.63 -26.33 -11.55
N ALA A 119 -1.50 -25.98 -12.16
CA ALA A 119 -0.51 -25.13 -11.53
C ALA A 119 -1.27 -23.93 -10.96
N LEU A 120 -1.20 -23.76 -9.64
CA LEU A 120 -1.78 -22.60 -8.98
C LEU A 120 -1.23 -21.36 -9.66
N PRO A 121 -2.07 -20.50 -10.23
CA PRO A 121 -1.61 -19.14 -10.46
C PRO A 121 -1.28 -18.55 -9.08
N GLY A 122 0.01 -18.30 -8.82
CA GLY A 122 0.46 -17.67 -7.58
C GLY A 122 -0.01 -16.22 -7.52
N GLY A 123 -0.47 -15.73 -6.38
CA GLY A 123 -1.04 -14.39 -6.26
C GLY A 123 -2.22 -14.33 -5.31
N GLY A 124 -3.12 -13.37 -5.49
CA GLY A 124 -4.37 -13.24 -4.75
C GLY A 124 -4.80 -11.79 -4.64
N ALA A 125 -4.71 -11.22 -3.45
CA ALA A 125 -5.03 -9.81 -3.22
C ALA A 125 -3.76 -9.01 -2.91
N CYS A 126 -3.70 -7.77 -3.39
CA CYS A 126 -2.72 -6.78 -2.91
C CYS A 126 -3.37 -5.86 -1.89
N VAL A 127 -2.61 -5.48 -0.86
CA VAL A 127 -3.07 -4.62 0.23
C VAL A 127 -2.01 -3.58 0.54
N LEU A 128 -2.44 -2.39 0.92
CA LEU A 128 -1.63 -1.44 1.68
C LEU A 128 -2.08 -1.49 3.14
N TYR A 129 -1.17 -1.80 4.04
CA TYR A 129 -1.39 -1.91 5.47
C TYR A 129 -0.63 -0.81 6.19
N VAL A 130 -1.25 -0.23 7.22
CA VAL A 130 -0.70 0.94 7.92
C VAL A 130 -0.73 0.72 9.42
N ASN A 131 0.45 0.82 10.01
CA ASN A 131 0.69 0.75 11.44
C ASN A 131 1.05 2.14 11.98
N ASP A 132 0.71 2.40 13.24
CA ASP A 132 1.24 3.56 13.97
C ASP A 132 2.69 3.32 14.44
N LYS A 133 3.27 4.31 15.11
CA LYS A 133 4.62 4.22 15.69
C LYS A 133 4.82 3.10 16.72
N HIS A 134 3.74 2.53 17.24
CA HIS A 134 3.73 1.41 18.18
C HIS A 134 3.42 0.08 17.50
N LEU A 135 3.46 0.04 16.16
CA LEU A 135 3.19 -1.13 15.32
C LEU A 135 1.77 -1.68 15.45
N LYS A 136 0.84 -0.83 15.91
CA LYS A 136 -0.56 -1.18 15.93
C LYS A 136 -1.20 -0.79 14.61
N LYS A 137 -1.93 -1.73 14.01
CA LYS A 137 -2.75 -1.47 12.83
C LYS A 137 -3.71 -0.31 13.08
N VAL A 138 -3.67 0.69 12.21
CA VAL A 138 -4.58 1.84 12.22
C VAL A 138 -5.43 1.93 10.95
N ALA A 139 -4.94 1.42 9.82
CA ALA A 139 -5.69 1.35 8.57
C ALA A 139 -5.17 0.22 7.68
N ALA A 140 -6.01 -0.24 6.75
CA ALA A 140 -5.61 -1.12 5.67
C ALA A 140 -6.56 -0.92 4.48
N LEU A 141 -6.05 -1.09 3.27
CA LEU A 141 -6.81 -0.97 2.04
C LEU A 141 -6.45 -2.11 1.08
N LYS A 142 -7.44 -2.92 0.71
CA LYS A 142 -7.32 -3.89 -0.38
C LYS A 142 -7.37 -3.13 -1.70
N ILE A 143 -6.33 -3.28 -2.52
CA ILE A 143 -6.23 -2.57 -3.78
C ILE A 143 -7.26 -3.15 -4.75
N SER A 144 -8.06 -2.26 -5.34
CA SER A 144 -9.13 -2.62 -6.26
C SER A 144 -8.58 -2.82 -7.66
N LEU A 145 -8.82 -4.00 -8.21
CA LEU A 145 -8.47 -4.39 -9.58
C LEU A 145 -9.78 -4.80 -10.30
N PRO A 146 -10.55 -3.84 -10.82
CA PRO A 146 -11.89 -4.07 -11.37
C PRO A 146 -11.89 -4.69 -12.77
N GLU A 147 -10.72 -4.81 -13.41
CA GLU A 147 -10.63 -5.40 -14.75
C GLU A 147 -11.23 -6.82 -14.78
N ASN A 148 -11.83 -7.18 -15.91
CA ASN A 148 -12.49 -8.48 -16.10
C ASN A 148 -13.52 -8.84 -15.01
N HIS A 149 -14.36 -7.88 -14.58
CA HIS A 149 -15.34 -8.08 -13.50
C HIS A 149 -14.71 -8.61 -12.21
N TYR A 150 -13.55 -8.09 -11.84
CA TYR A 150 -12.74 -8.55 -10.70
C TYR A 150 -12.17 -9.97 -10.87
N GLY A 151 -12.16 -10.50 -12.09
CA GLY A 151 -11.45 -11.71 -12.49
C GLY A 151 -9.95 -11.48 -12.60
N THR A 152 -9.33 -11.02 -11.50
CA THR A 152 -7.90 -10.70 -11.42
C THR A 152 -7.30 -11.25 -10.15
N TRP A 153 -6.04 -11.72 -10.22
CA TRP A 153 -5.23 -12.00 -9.04
C TRP A 153 -3.98 -11.12 -9.04
N CYS A 154 -3.74 -10.47 -7.91
CA CYS A 154 -2.53 -9.71 -7.70
C CYS A 154 -1.35 -10.65 -7.53
N ASN A 155 -0.34 -10.50 -8.39
CA ASN A 155 0.88 -11.30 -8.37
C ASN A 155 1.87 -10.78 -7.34
N GLY A 156 2.00 -9.45 -7.22
CA GLY A 156 2.95 -8.84 -6.30
C GLY A 156 2.88 -7.32 -6.25
N VAL A 157 3.47 -6.77 -5.19
CA VAL A 157 3.74 -5.34 -5.06
C VAL A 157 5.19 -5.08 -5.47
N GLU A 158 5.37 -4.18 -6.43
CA GLU A 158 6.68 -3.80 -6.98
C GLU A 158 7.32 -2.65 -6.20
N GLY A 159 6.51 -1.80 -5.55
CA GLY A 159 7.04 -0.78 -4.65
C GLY A 159 6.03 0.28 -4.18
N ILE A 160 6.43 1.02 -3.14
CA ILE A 160 5.71 2.18 -2.59
C ILE A 160 6.56 3.45 -2.79
N GLY A 161 5.92 4.58 -3.03
CA GLY A 161 6.61 5.88 -2.93
C GLY A 161 5.66 7.07 -2.90
N SER A 162 6.21 8.25 -2.61
CA SER A 162 5.41 9.47 -2.50
C SER A 162 4.67 9.79 -3.81
N ALA A 163 3.41 10.26 -3.70
CA ALA A 163 2.66 10.81 -4.83
C ALA A 163 3.28 12.12 -5.38
N GLY A 164 4.23 12.72 -4.68
CA GLY A 164 4.90 13.97 -5.04
C GLY A 164 4.54 15.10 -4.09
N LYS A 165 5.25 16.24 -4.22
CA LYS A 165 5.07 17.41 -3.36
C LYS A 165 3.61 17.89 -3.35
N GLY A 166 3.10 18.21 -2.16
CA GLY A 166 1.75 18.75 -1.96
C GLY A 166 0.62 17.73 -2.15
N ARG A 167 0.91 16.43 -2.13
CA ARG A 167 -0.09 15.37 -2.26
C ARG A 167 -0.07 14.47 -1.04
N ASP A 168 -1.21 14.41 -0.36
CA ASP A 168 -1.45 13.51 0.76
C ASP A 168 -1.78 12.10 0.26
N GLY A 169 -0.77 11.43 -0.31
CA GLY A 169 -0.93 10.08 -0.78
C GLY A 169 0.37 9.40 -1.19
N VAL A 170 0.26 8.10 -1.38
CA VAL A 170 1.35 7.25 -1.86
C VAL A 170 0.95 6.55 -3.15
N LEU A 171 1.93 6.30 -3.99
CA LEU A 171 1.82 5.46 -5.18
C LEU A 171 2.24 4.05 -4.83
N VAL A 172 1.42 3.06 -5.20
CA VAL A 172 1.72 1.64 -5.06
C VAL A 172 1.79 1.01 -6.44
N SER A 173 2.98 0.54 -6.82
CA SER A 173 3.21 -0.17 -8.09
C SER A 173 3.00 -1.66 -7.86
N LEU A 174 2.29 -2.33 -8.75
CA LEU A 174 1.96 -3.75 -8.61
C LEU A 174 1.92 -4.48 -9.94
N SER A 175 2.01 -5.81 -9.86
CA SER A 175 1.74 -6.73 -10.96
C SER A 175 0.54 -7.63 -10.66
N TYR A 176 -0.24 -7.96 -11.68
CA TYR A 176 -1.42 -8.82 -11.59
C TYR A 176 -1.66 -9.55 -12.91
N TYR A 177 -2.58 -10.52 -12.93
CA TYR A 177 -3.02 -11.18 -14.16
C TYR A 177 -4.52 -11.51 -14.07
N LEU A 178 -5.12 -11.81 -15.23
CA LEU A 178 -6.52 -12.18 -15.32
C LEU A 178 -6.72 -13.66 -15.02
N THR A 179 -7.79 -14.00 -14.32
CA THR A 179 -8.06 -15.38 -13.84
C THR A 179 -8.60 -16.32 -14.91
N ASP A 180 -9.08 -15.77 -16.04
CA ASP A 180 -9.55 -16.51 -17.21
C ASP A 180 -8.47 -16.77 -18.25
N ASN A 181 -7.26 -16.21 -18.06
CA ASN A 181 -6.11 -16.49 -18.91
C ASN A 181 -5.69 -17.96 -18.81
N LYS A 182 -5.15 -18.49 -19.90
CA LYS A 182 -4.62 -19.85 -19.91
C LYS A 182 -3.41 -19.93 -19.00
N LEU A 183 -3.38 -20.94 -18.13
CA LEU A 183 -2.23 -21.24 -17.30
C LEU A 183 -0.98 -21.47 -18.17
N ALA A 184 0.16 -20.96 -17.70
CA ALA A 184 1.46 -21.23 -18.28
C ALA A 184 1.69 -22.76 -18.36
N LYS A 185 2.11 -23.26 -19.52
CA LYS A 185 2.37 -24.69 -19.73
C LYS A 185 3.83 -25.05 -19.52
N ARG A 186 4.73 -24.08 -19.67
CA ARG A 186 6.17 -24.20 -19.45
C ARG A 186 6.65 -23.08 -18.55
N ALA A 187 7.81 -23.28 -17.93
CA ALA A 187 8.40 -22.27 -17.04
C ALA A 187 8.65 -20.94 -17.78
N GLU A 188 9.02 -20.99 -19.06
CA GLU A 188 9.29 -19.81 -19.90
C GLU A 188 8.02 -19.01 -20.25
N ASP A 189 6.84 -19.60 -20.09
CA ASP A 189 5.56 -18.95 -20.33
C ASP A 189 5.09 -18.15 -19.10
N ILE A 190 5.71 -18.36 -17.94
CA ILE A 190 5.37 -17.65 -16.70
C ILE A 190 5.70 -16.17 -16.87
N GLY A 191 4.74 -15.30 -16.54
CA GLY A 191 4.90 -13.86 -16.57
C GLY A 191 4.57 -13.18 -17.90
N GLN A 192 4.34 -13.93 -18.99
CA GLN A 192 4.03 -13.33 -20.30
C GLN A 192 2.75 -12.49 -20.30
N ASP A 193 1.76 -12.88 -19.49
CA ASP A 193 0.48 -12.19 -19.36
C ASP A 193 0.38 -11.29 -18.10
N TRP A 194 1.51 -11.02 -17.43
CA TRP A 194 1.51 -10.11 -16.30
C TRP A 194 1.23 -8.68 -16.74
N ARG A 195 0.26 -8.09 -16.06
CA ARG A 195 -0.14 -6.70 -16.16
C ARG A 195 0.54 -5.93 -15.04
N TYR A 196 0.86 -4.68 -15.32
CA TYR A 196 1.55 -3.80 -14.39
C TYR A 196 0.82 -2.48 -14.34
N MET A 197 0.58 -1.98 -13.14
CA MET A 197 -0.05 -0.69 -12.93
C MET A 197 0.46 -0.04 -11.66
N THR A 198 0.14 1.24 -11.51
CA THR A 198 0.40 1.98 -10.29
C THR A 198 -0.89 2.67 -9.85
N VAL A 199 -1.28 2.48 -8.59
CA VAL A 199 -2.46 3.13 -8.00
C VAL A 199 -2.05 4.27 -7.08
N LEU A 200 -2.89 5.29 -6.97
CA LEU A 200 -2.75 6.34 -5.97
C LEU A 200 -3.63 6.00 -4.77
N ILE A 201 -3.02 5.92 -3.58
CA ILE A 201 -3.75 5.78 -2.32
C ILE A 201 -3.65 7.10 -1.55
N ARG A 202 -4.78 7.77 -1.39
CA ARG A 202 -4.93 9.02 -0.63
C ARG A 202 -5.04 8.73 0.86
N PHE A 203 -4.43 9.60 1.64
CA PHE A 203 -4.48 9.62 3.10
C PHE A 203 -5.41 10.75 3.51
N ALA A 204 -6.31 10.46 4.44
CA ALA A 204 -7.16 11.48 5.06
C ALA A 204 -7.31 11.20 6.55
N GLU A 205 -7.60 12.24 7.32
CA GLU A 205 -7.96 12.10 8.72
C GLU A 205 -9.42 12.49 8.90
N THR A 206 -10.22 11.57 9.42
CA THR A 206 -11.64 11.79 9.70
C THR A 206 -11.92 11.40 11.13
N ASN A 207 -12.34 12.35 11.97
CA ASN A 207 -12.60 12.14 13.40
C ASN A 207 -11.40 11.52 14.15
N GLY A 208 -10.19 12.00 13.86
CA GLY A 208 -8.95 11.52 14.49
C GLY A 208 -8.48 10.15 14.01
N LYS A 209 -9.15 9.55 13.00
CA LYS A 209 -8.78 8.25 12.43
C LYS A 209 -8.22 8.43 11.03
N LEU A 210 -7.13 7.72 10.74
CA LEU A 210 -6.57 7.62 9.40
C LEU A 210 -7.51 6.81 8.52
N THR A 211 -7.84 7.34 7.35
CA THR A 211 -8.59 6.67 6.29
C THR A 211 -7.74 6.60 5.03
N LEU A 212 -7.90 5.52 4.28
CA LEU A 212 -7.20 5.27 3.02
C LEU A 212 -8.24 5.16 1.91
N THR A 213 -7.97 5.77 0.76
CA THR A 213 -8.85 5.66 -0.40
C THR A 213 -8.02 5.51 -1.66
N GLN A 214 -8.38 4.55 -2.49
CA GLN A 214 -7.80 4.44 -3.83
C GLN A 214 -8.44 5.50 -4.73
N ASP A 215 -7.61 6.39 -5.28
CA ASP A 215 -8.00 7.47 -6.17
C ASP A 215 -7.59 7.12 -7.60
N ASP A 216 -8.58 6.69 -8.38
CA ASP A 216 -8.38 6.27 -9.76
C ASP A 216 -8.71 7.38 -10.77
N HIS A 217 -9.09 8.59 -10.33
CA HIS A 217 -9.57 9.66 -11.21
C HIS A 217 -8.52 10.08 -12.25
N CYS A 218 -7.28 10.29 -11.80
CA CYS A 218 -6.21 10.80 -12.67
C CYS A 218 -5.43 9.71 -13.40
N LEU A 219 -5.10 8.61 -12.72
CA LEU A 219 -4.30 7.55 -13.33
C LEU A 219 -5.15 6.56 -14.12
N GLY A 220 -6.45 6.47 -13.81
CA GLY A 220 -7.33 5.41 -14.31
C GLY A 220 -7.07 4.07 -13.63
N ASN A 221 -8.05 3.18 -13.74
CA ASN A 221 -7.97 1.81 -13.26
C ASN A 221 -8.74 0.86 -14.19
N PRO A 222 -8.04 -0.03 -14.92
CA PRO A 222 -6.59 -0.24 -14.91
C PRO A 222 -5.82 0.89 -15.63
N ASN A 223 -4.51 0.98 -15.36
CA ASN A 223 -3.56 1.81 -16.11
C ASN A 223 -2.30 1.02 -16.46
N LYS A 224 -1.39 1.62 -17.24
CA LYS A 224 -0.16 0.95 -17.74
C LYS A 224 1.13 1.48 -17.12
N TYR A 225 1.04 2.26 -16.05
CA TYR A 225 2.22 2.83 -15.40
C TYR A 225 2.90 1.76 -14.54
N LYS A 226 4.01 1.21 -15.04
CA LYS A 226 4.74 0.15 -14.34
C LYS A 226 5.49 0.62 -13.08
N GLY A 227 5.72 1.92 -12.96
CA GLY A 227 6.54 2.44 -11.87
C GLY A 227 6.18 3.86 -11.46
N ILE A 228 6.59 4.16 -10.23
CA ILE A 228 6.29 5.40 -9.49
C ILE A 228 6.67 6.67 -10.28
N PRO A 229 7.86 6.80 -10.91
CA PRO A 229 8.21 8.03 -11.61
C PRO A 229 7.26 8.37 -12.78
N ALA A 230 6.84 7.36 -13.54
CA ALA A 230 5.93 7.55 -14.66
C ALA A 230 4.52 7.93 -14.19
N ALA A 231 4.01 7.25 -13.16
CA ALA A 231 2.73 7.58 -12.55
C ALA A 231 2.73 8.99 -11.94
N ARG A 232 3.80 9.39 -11.23
CA ARG A 232 3.94 10.74 -10.66
C ARG A 232 3.93 11.83 -11.74
N LYS A 233 4.59 11.58 -12.88
CA LYS A 233 4.56 12.50 -14.03
C LYS A 233 3.15 12.63 -14.61
N ALA A 234 2.39 11.54 -14.67
CA ALA A 234 1.00 11.56 -15.12
C ALA A 234 0.09 12.31 -14.14
N LEU A 235 0.19 12.05 -12.83
CA LEU A 235 -0.54 12.79 -11.79
C LEU A 235 -0.33 14.29 -11.88
N SER A 236 0.92 14.73 -12.05
CA SER A 236 1.26 16.15 -12.13
C SER A 236 0.59 16.86 -13.31
N ARG A 237 0.33 16.13 -14.42
CA ARG A 237 -0.36 16.68 -15.59
C ARG A 237 -1.87 16.75 -15.40
N CYS A 238 -2.46 15.73 -14.74
CA CYS A 238 -3.90 15.67 -14.49
C CYS A 238 -4.37 16.81 -13.59
N GLU A 239 -3.66 17.08 -12.50
CA GLU A 239 -4.06 18.11 -11.52
C GLU A 239 -3.70 19.55 -11.94
N SER A 240 -3.01 19.71 -13.08
CA SER A 240 -2.77 21.03 -13.69
C SER A 240 -3.91 21.48 -14.63
N GLN A 241 -4.92 20.63 -14.80
CA GLN A 241 -6.11 20.86 -15.61
C GLN A 241 -7.30 21.20 -14.71
#